data_AF-A0A0D0VUI1-F1
#
_entry.id   AF-A0A0D0VUI1-F1
#
_cell.length_a   1.000
_cell.length_b   1.000
_cell.length_c   1.000
_cell.angle_alpha   90.00
_cell.angle_beta   90.00
_cell.angle_gamma   90.00
#
_symmetry.space_group_name_H-M   'P 1'
#
loop_
_entity.id
_entity.type
_entity.pdbx_description
1 polymer ?
#
loop_
_entity_poly.entity_id
_entity_poly.type
_entity_poly.pdbx_seq_one_letter_code
_entity_poly.pdbx_strand_id
1 'polypeptide(L)'
;MIYFPPKTSAISIPRTIQQPFQRRIVTAMSAGPPSFARNFPTSTAEPSAYFKWPGVTWDSTKAVREVLEENDRGYDIFESVRYAHNHFPHSVLSRYAFGAPRKLIHDCWNHDKRHLVSLDPAGPDRKDVDETKVPKKITREDWGNYLGNKGCYGPYLVFFHDEIARLGPQGVLEEYMFSPQANWETFTDPTGKDHGPPNMFNRLVAGAIHPFIHTGFGLEFNDRVVLAEGLAETAVHQDVIVNLVIPSSHIEPLFTTPSPPRPSSSPSLLSIYTSILSSPTLKPQPYDPESMVNDQLKSSVEGPKAAELRGMVGRWSLSDEEVADGPEGWQKKFNEIAVFVTLLACATGRKGKEIRVDFFLMHTLTSSIFLPAYLSHLPHTLRRALLRRYIIEVFHFALARGRPPIDPELIMSYDLYPTINTEGSEEALKQLVKNDKALGKGTKEERNVWLSLLESAMIYPGMSLLLFCLLSSLFPDSHVIKSIRSLVHYASLLGNSPPGSLPGTYKEEGKEAGKEEAVKGMIKLDGSMFLRAAGAIMMTMAPGGQGAWDRSQLGYDEAWE
;
A
#
# COMPACT_ATOMS: atom_id res chain seq x y z
N MET A 1 40.82 -20.83 -40.26
CA MET A 1 39.67 -20.56 -41.15
C MET A 1 38.49 -20.22 -40.26
N ILE A 2 38.09 -18.95 -40.24
CA ILE A 2 36.99 -18.42 -39.42
C ILE A 2 35.76 -18.38 -40.33
N TYR A 3 34.67 -19.01 -39.89
CA TYR A 3 33.39 -19.07 -40.60
C TYR A 3 32.34 -18.28 -39.81
N PHE A 4 31.77 -17.26 -40.44
CA PHE A 4 30.56 -16.56 -39.99
C PHE A 4 29.37 -16.96 -40.89
N PRO A 5 28.17 -17.21 -40.36
CA PRO A 5 26.93 -17.24 -41.13
C PRO A 5 26.11 -15.92 -41.01
N PRO A 6 25.08 -15.72 -41.86
CA PRO A 6 24.82 -14.46 -42.53
C PRO A 6 23.73 -13.56 -41.92
N LYS A 7 23.76 -12.30 -42.35
CA LYS A 7 22.79 -11.22 -42.09
C LYS A 7 21.37 -11.60 -42.50
N THR A 8 20.41 -11.39 -41.61
CA THR A 8 18.98 -11.51 -41.86
C THR A 8 18.44 -10.33 -42.67
N SER A 9 17.57 -10.67 -43.61
CA SER A 9 16.89 -9.81 -44.58
C SER A 9 15.89 -8.85 -43.94
N ALA A 10 15.92 -7.59 -44.40
CA ALA A 10 14.93 -6.58 -44.08
C ALA A 10 13.57 -6.91 -44.72
N ILE A 11 12.52 -7.02 -43.90
CA ILE A 11 11.13 -7.07 -44.34
C ILE A 11 10.62 -5.63 -44.47
N SER A 12 10.18 -5.26 -45.67
CA SER A 12 9.58 -3.96 -45.98
C SER A 12 8.09 -3.95 -45.61
N ILE A 13 7.70 -3.02 -44.73
CA ILE A 13 6.29 -2.75 -44.40
C ILE A 13 5.81 -1.54 -45.25
N PRO A 14 4.62 -1.57 -45.87
CA PRO A 14 4.13 -0.50 -46.74
C PRO A 14 3.92 0.82 -45.98
N ARG A 15 4.34 1.92 -46.59
CA ARG A 15 4.04 3.30 -46.15
C ARG A 15 2.60 3.67 -46.54
N THR A 16 1.67 3.66 -45.59
CA THR A 16 0.48 4.50 -45.71
C THR A 16 -0.11 4.86 -44.34
N ILE A 17 -0.47 6.13 -44.18
CA ILE A 17 -1.03 6.82 -43.01
C ILE A 17 0.02 7.27 -41.98
N GLN A 18 0.90 8.18 -42.41
CA GLN A 18 1.46 9.20 -41.51
C GLN A 18 0.36 10.24 -41.21
N GLN A 19 -0.36 10.07 -40.11
CA GLN A 19 -0.85 11.22 -39.35
C GLN A 19 0.00 11.31 -38.09
N PRO A 20 0.65 12.46 -37.81
CA PRO A 20 1.39 12.62 -36.58
C PRO A 20 0.36 12.79 -35.45
N PHE A 21 0.06 11.71 -34.74
CA PHE A 21 -0.44 11.83 -33.36
C PHE A 21 0.74 12.30 -32.49
N GLN A 22 1.12 13.58 -32.64
CA GLN A 22 1.76 14.30 -31.56
C GLN A 22 0.69 14.47 -30.47
N ARG A 23 0.55 13.47 -29.59
CA ARG A 23 0.03 13.75 -28.25
C ARG A 23 1.04 14.68 -27.61
N ARG A 24 0.76 15.98 -27.66
CA ARG A 24 1.39 16.96 -26.77
C ARG A 24 1.28 16.39 -25.36
N ILE A 25 2.40 16.01 -24.77
CA ILE A 25 2.54 16.03 -23.33
C ILE A 25 2.33 17.50 -22.97
N VAL A 26 1.09 17.86 -22.62
CA VAL A 26 0.81 19.16 -22.02
C VAL A 26 1.37 19.03 -20.62
N THR A 27 2.65 19.34 -20.48
CA THR A 27 3.24 19.51 -19.16
C THR A 27 2.48 20.67 -18.52
N ALA A 28 1.87 20.46 -17.36
CA ALA A 28 1.33 21.51 -16.51
C ALA A 28 2.52 22.40 -16.06
N MET A 29 2.97 23.30 -16.93
CA MET A 29 4.21 24.07 -16.76
C MET A 29 3.97 25.57 -16.56
N SER A 30 2.74 26.05 -16.30
CA SER A 30 2.58 27.50 -16.09
C SER A 30 1.37 28.04 -15.33
N ALA A 31 0.38 27.22 -14.93
CA ALA A 31 -0.68 27.74 -14.07
C ALA A 31 -0.19 27.66 -12.63
N GLY A 32 -0.04 28.81 -11.96
CA GLY A 32 0.10 28.83 -10.50
C GLY A 32 -1.09 28.15 -9.83
N PRO A 33 -1.00 27.84 -8.52
CA PRO A 33 -2.06 27.13 -7.82
C PRO A 33 -3.41 27.85 -7.97
N PRO A 34 -4.54 27.11 -8.08
CA PRO A 34 -5.86 27.71 -8.16
C PRO A 34 -6.11 28.67 -7.00
N SER A 35 -6.95 29.68 -7.24
CA SER A 35 -7.14 30.78 -6.29
C SER A 35 -7.59 30.30 -4.89
N PHE A 36 -8.40 29.23 -4.82
CA PHE A 36 -8.87 28.65 -3.55
C PHE A 36 -7.76 27.95 -2.76
N ALA A 37 -6.68 27.50 -3.41
CA ALA A 37 -5.57 26.78 -2.79
C ALA A 37 -4.46 27.72 -2.28
N ARG A 38 -4.50 29.02 -2.61
CA ARG A 38 -3.43 29.98 -2.24
C ARG A 38 -3.21 30.11 -0.73
N ASN A 39 -4.27 29.91 0.04
CA ASN A 39 -4.29 30.06 1.49
C ASN A 39 -4.33 28.72 2.23
N PHE A 40 -4.08 27.60 1.55
CA PHE A 40 -3.95 26.31 2.21
C PHE A 40 -2.87 26.35 3.31
N PRO A 41 -3.07 25.61 4.41
CA PRO A 41 -2.15 25.63 5.53
C PRO A 41 -0.75 25.14 5.11
N THR A 42 0.26 25.49 5.89
CA THR A 42 1.62 24.95 5.70
C THR A 42 1.70 23.50 6.18
N SER A 43 2.59 22.71 5.59
CA SER A 43 2.88 21.35 6.04
C SER A 43 3.44 21.37 7.47
N THR A 44 3.01 20.41 8.28
CA THR A 44 3.49 20.19 9.65
C THR A 44 4.44 19.01 9.76
N ALA A 45 4.70 18.31 8.64
CA ALA A 45 5.46 17.05 8.57
C ALA A 45 6.65 16.99 9.52
N GLU A 46 6.68 15.95 10.32
CA GLU A 46 7.68 15.64 11.33
C GLU A 46 8.34 14.29 11.03
N PRO A 47 9.53 13.97 11.57
CA PRO A 47 10.03 12.61 11.50
C PRO A 47 9.00 11.62 12.08
N SER A 48 8.83 10.45 11.43
CA SER A 48 7.83 9.46 11.83
C SER A 48 7.87 9.15 13.34
N ALA A 49 6.71 9.12 13.97
CA ALA A 49 6.56 8.75 15.37
C ALA A 49 6.85 7.26 15.62
N TYR A 50 6.59 6.40 14.65
CA TYR A 50 6.60 4.94 14.78
C TYR A 50 7.82 4.28 14.14
N PHE A 51 8.32 4.84 13.04
CA PHE A 51 9.49 4.37 12.32
C PHE A 51 10.70 5.25 12.63
N LYS A 52 11.62 4.76 13.47
CA LYS A 52 12.82 5.51 13.87
C LYS A 52 14.03 5.03 13.06
N TRP A 53 14.55 5.88 12.20
CA TRP A 53 15.77 5.65 11.43
C TRP A 53 16.65 6.90 11.38
N PRO A 54 17.98 6.78 11.51
CA PRO A 54 18.87 7.94 11.51
C PRO A 54 19.00 8.57 10.12
N GLY A 55 19.36 9.86 10.07
CA GLY A 55 19.69 10.57 8.82
C GLY A 55 18.74 11.72 8.46
N VAL A 56 17.58 11.84 9.13
CA VAL A 56 16.75 13.03 9.01
C VAL A 56 17.49 14.25 9.58
N THR A 57 17.46 15.37 8.86
CA THR A 57 18.11 16.63 9.21
C THR A 57 17.11 17.77 9.13
N TRP A 58 17.45 18.91 9.73
CA TRP A 58 16.62 20.12 9.61
C TRP A 58 16.38 20.51 8.13
N ASP A 59 17.42 20.42 7.29
CA ASP A 59 17.31 20.74 5.86
C ASP A 59 16.37 19.77 5.11
N SER A 60 16.38 18.48 5.46
CA SER A 60 15.46 17.52 4.83
C SER A 60 14.02 17.69 5.32
N THR A 61 13.80 17.99 6.61
CA THR A 61 12.46 18.33 7.12
C THR A 61 11.90 19.59 6.47
N LYS A 62 12.74 20.62 6.30
CA LYS A 62 12.32 21.83 5.57
C LYS A 62 11.98 21.50 4.11
N ALA A 63 12.83 20.73 3.43
CA ALA A 63 12.62 20.37 2.04
C ALA A 63 11.35 19.54 1.83
N VAL A 64 11.03 18.58 2.72
CA VAL A 64 9.82 17.76 2.56
C VAL A 64 8.55 18.59 2.75
N ARG A 65 8.54 19.53 3.70
CA ARG A 65 7.42 20.47 3.87
C ARG A 65 7.22 21.35 2.65
N GLU A 66 8.30 21.90 2.10
CA GLU A 66 8.27 22.72 0.86
C GLU A 66 7.58 22.00 -0.30
N VAL A 67 7.96 20.75 -0.56
CA VAL A 67 7.44 20.00 -1.71
C VAL A 67 6.03 19.43 -1.48
N LEU A 68 5.67 19.07 -0.25
CA LEU A 68 4.30 18.67 0.11
C LEU A 68 3.33 19.85 -0.04
N GLU A 69 3.73 21.05 0.36
CA GLU A 69 2.94 22.26 0.15
C GLU A 69 2.76 22.61 -1.34
N GLU A 70 3.80 22.41 -2.16
CA GLU A 70 3.68 22.60 -3.62
C GLU A 70 2.71 21.57 -4.24
N ASN A 71 2.75 20.32 -3.77
CA ASN A 71 1.82 19.27 -4.17
C ASN A 71 0.37 19.63 -3.87
N ASP A 72 0.05 19.84 -2.59
CA ASP A 72 -1.30 20.11 -2.06
C ASP A 72 -1.95 21.34 -2.70
N ARG A 73 -1.15 22.35 -3.03
CA ARG A 73 -1.66 23.58 -3.65
C ARG A 73 -1.88 23.45 -5.14
N GLY A 74 -1.14 22.56 -5.82
CA GLY A 74 -1.05 22.55 -7.27
C GLY A 74 -1.78 21.39 -7.95
N TYR A 75 -1.87 20.24 -7.29
CA TYR A 75 -2.12 18.98 -7.98
C TYR A 75 -3.27 18.18 -7.37
N ASP A 76 -3.98 17.46 -8.24
CA ASP A 76 -5.06 16.57 -7.85
C ASP A 76 -4.53 15.25 -7.24
N ILE A 77 -5.40 14.50 -6.56
CA ILE A 77 -5.09 13.17 -6.05
C ILE A 77 -5.01 12.12 -7.14
N PHE A 78 -5.60 12.37 -8.31
CA PHE A 78 -5.47 11.49 -9.46
C PHE A 78 -4.31 11.94 -10.35
N GLU A 79 -3.74 11.02 -11.10
CA GLU A 79 -2.72 11.32 -12.12
C GLU A 79 -3.07 10.71 -13.47
N SER A 80 -2.47 11.25 -14.54
CA SER A 80 -2.90 10.93 -15.90
C SER A 80 -2.22 9.69 -16.53
N VAL A 81 -1.15 9.15 -15.92
CA VAL A 81 -0.26 8.21 -16.65
C VAL A 81 0.19 6.97 -15.88
N ARG A 82 0.50 7.03 -14.57
CA ARG A 82 1.42 6.04 -13.96
C ARG A 82 0.82 5.06 -12.94
N TYR A 83 -0.04 5.50 -12.02
CA TYR A 83 -0.62 4.68 -10.95
C TYR A 83 -2.10 4.97 -10.70
N ALA A 84 -2.70 5.83 -11.53
CA ALA A 84 -4.02 6.44 -11.35
C ALA A 84 -4.13 7.41 -10.15
N HIS A 85 -3.36 7.24 -9.07
CA HIS A 85 -3.27 8.19 -7.95
C HIS A 85 -1.96 9.00 -7.97
N ASN A 86 -1.95 10.11 -7.26
CA ASN A 86 -0.79 10.91 -6.96
C ASN A 86 0.03 10.21 -5.86
N HIS A 87 1.07 9.48 -6.27
CA HIS A 87 1.96 8.77 -5.37
C HIS A 87 3.07 9.63 -4.78
N PHE A 88 3.11 10.94 -5.05
CA PHE A 88 4.22 11.79 -4.62
C PHE A 88 4.38 11.79 -3.08
N PRO A 89 3.33 12.04 -2.27
CA PRO A 89 3.45 11.98 -0.81
C PRO A 89 3.98 10.62 -0.33
N HIS A 90 3.51 9.52 -0.93
CA HIS A 90 3.95 8.16 -0.59
C HIS A 90 5.44 7.95 -0.86
N SER A 91 5.89 8.47 -2.01
CA SER A 91 7.25 8.37 -2.52
C SER A 91 8.23 9.19 -1.66
N VAL A 92 7.88 10.44 -1.37
CA VAL A 92 8.76 11.38 -0.66
C VAL A 92 8.82 11.10 0.84
N LEU A 93 7.69 10.79 1.49
CA LEU A 93 7.67 10.52 2.94
C LEU A 93 8.35 9.19 3.28
N SER A 94 8.25 8.18 2.42
CA SER A 94 9.00 6.93 2.61
C SER A 94 10.51 7.15 2.52
N ARG A 95 10.98 8.00 1.60
CA ARG A 95 12.39 8.37 1.47
C ARG A 95 12.85 9.25 2.63
N TYR A 96 12.01 10.21 3.02
CA TYR A 96 12.26 11.07 4.18
C TYR A 96 12.42 10.25 5.46
N ALA A 97 11.60 9.21 5.66
CA ALA A 97 11.73 8.29 6.79
C ALA A 97 13.08 7.57 6.85
N PHE A 98 13.74 7.35 5.71
CA PHE A 98 15.09 6.80 5.63
C PHE A 98 16.20 7.85 5.63
N GLY A 99 15.89 9.11 5.92
CA GLY A 99 16.87 10.18 5.99
C GLY A 99 17.29 10.74 4.63
N ALA A 100 16.41 10.71 3.61
CA ALA A 100 16.70 11.32 2.33
C ALA A 100 17.14 12.79 2.49
N PRO A 101 18.29 13.19 1.90
CA PRO A 101 18.77 14.55 1.98
C PRO A 101 17.88 15.49 1.15
N ARG A 102 17.95 16.79 1.45
CA ARG A 102 17.24 17.86 0.71
C ARG A 102 17.30 17.67 -0.81
N LYS A 103 18.46 17.35 -1.36
CA LYS A 103 18.63 17.15 -2.81
C LYS A 103 17.73 16.02 -3.35
N LEU A 104 17.73 14.86 -2.70
CA LEU A 104 16.94 13.71 -3.16
C LEU A 104 15.43 13.97 -3.04
N ILE A 105 15.00 14.70 -2.01
CA ILE A 105 13.60 15.13 -1.85
C ILE A 105 13.16 16.00 -3.03
N HIS A 106 13.97 17.00 -3.39
CA HIS A 106 13.70 17.86 -4.55
C HIS A 106 13.78 17.10 -5.88
N ASP A 107 14.72 16.17 -6.02
CA ASP A 107 14.81 15.31 -7.22
C ASP A 107 13.56 14.42 -7.35
N CYS A 108 13.06 13.86 -6.24
CA CYS A 108 11.80 13.11 -6.20
C CYS A 108 10.62 13.97 -6.65
N TRP A 109 10.53 15.20 -6.14
CA TRP A 109 9.47 16.14 -6.52
C TRP A 109 9.52 16.51 -8.01
N ASN A 110 10.69 16.92 -8.51
CA ASN A 110 10.90 17.27 -9.91
C ASN A 110 10.59 16.09 -10.85
N HIS A 111 10.78 14.87 -10.37
CA HIS A 111 10.42 13.66 -11.08
C HIS A 111 8.90 13.46 -11.15
N ASP A 112 8.23 13.38 -10.00
CA ASP A 112 6.83 12.97 -9.88
C ASP A 112 5.86 14.04 -10.44
N LYS A 113 6.13 15.33 -10.23
CA LYS A 113 5.23 16.43 -10.64
C LYS A 113 4.93 16.53 -12.14
N ARG A 114 5.72 15.84 -12.97
CA ARG A 114 5.54 15.80 -14.44
C ARG A 114 4.37 14.93 -14.88
N HIS A 115 3.85 14.08 -14.00
CA HIS A 115 2.77 13.12 -14.28
C HIS A 115 1.43 13.53 -13.65
N LEU A 116 1.50 14.45 -12.69
CA LEU A 116 0.36 14.98 -11.96
C LEU A 116 -0.46 15.93 -12.83
N VAL A 117 -1.74 16.04 -12.48
CA VAL A 117 -2.68 16.93 -13.15
C VAL A 117 -3.13 18.06 -12.22
N SER A 118 -3.61 19.16 -12.80
CA SER A 118 -4.08 20.33 -12.08
C SER A 118 -5.13 20.02 -11.01
N LEU A 119 -4.95 20.60 -9.81
CA LEU A 119 -5.97 20.63 -8.75
C LEU A 119 -7.23 21.38 -9.18
N ASP A 120 -7.10 22.38 -10.05
CA ASP A 120 -8.25 23.08 -10.62
C ASP A 120 -9.03 22.11 -11.53
N PRO A 121 -10.30 21.77 -11.22
CA PRO A 121 -11.11 20.90 -12.08
C PRO A 121 -11.39 21.50 -13.46
N ALA A 122 -11.26 22.83 -13.62
CA ALA A 122 -11.32 23.52 -14.91
C ALA A 122 -9.95 23.58 -15.62
N GLY A 123 -8.93 22.91 -15.07
CA GLY A 123 -7.57 22.88 -15.61
C GLY A 123 -7.51 22.25 -17.01
N PRO A 124 -6.58 22.69 -17.87
CA PRO A 124 -6.49 22.24 -19.26
C PRO A 124 -6.18 20.74 -19.42
N ASP A 125 -5.64 20.12 -18.38
CA ASP A 125 -5.31 18.70 -18.25
C ASP A 125 -6.40 17.87 -17.52
N ARG A 126 -7.49 18.51 -17.07
CA ARG A 126 -8.64 17.90 -16.36
C ARG A 126 -9.85 17.63 -17.25
N LYS A 127 -9.61 17.17 -18.48
CA LYS A 127 -10.67 16.85 -19.46
C LYS A 127 -11.56 15.68 -19.04
N ASP A 128 -11.15 14.95 -18.02
CA ASP A 128 -11.84 13.82 -17.44
C ASP A 128 -12.89 14.23 -16.38
N VAL A 129 -12.98 15.52 -16.04
CA VAL A 129 -13.91 16.10 -15.08
C VAL A 129 -14.94 16.97 -15.81
N ASP A 130 -16.20 16.82 -15.43
CA ASP A 130 -17.29 17.71 -15.83
C ASP A 130 -17.44 18.79 -14.74
N GLU A 131 -16.86 19.97 -14.98
CA GLU A 131 -16.86 21.09 -14.02
C GLU A 131 -18.28 21.51 -13.60
N THR A 132 -19.29 21.30 -14.44
CA THR A 132 -20.68 21.68 -14.14
C THR A 132 -21.28 20.85 -13.01
N LYS A 133 -20.66 19.71 -12.69
CA LYS A 133 -21.04 18.80 -11.60
C LYS A 133 -20.17 18.95 -10.36
N VAL A 134 -19.26 19.92 -10.34
CA VAL A 134 -18.39 20.19 -9.19
C VAL A 134 -19.00 21.32 -8.36
N PRO A 135 -19.27 21.13 -7.06
CA PRO A 135 -19.80 22.18 -6.22
C PRO A 135 -18.74 23.27 -6.02
N LYS A 136 -19.18 24.53 -5.90
CA LYS A 136 -18.27 25.65 -5.61
C LYS A 136 -17.64 25.55 -4.21
N LYS A 137 -18.38 24.95 -3.27
CA LYS A 137 -17.97 24.76 -1.88
C LYS A 137 -18.71 23.55 -1.31
N ILE A 138 -18.03 22.81 -0.45
CA ILE A 138 -18.61 21.78 0.40
C ILE A 138 -18.65 22.31 1.85
N THR A 139 -19.73 22.02 2.55
CA THR A 139 -20.07 22.50 3.89
C THR A 139 -20.43 21.32 4.79
N ARG A 140 -20.59 21.57 6.10
CA ARG A 140 -20.96 20.51 7.05
C ARG A 140 -22.38 20.00 6.81
N GLU A 141 -23.23 20.79 6.17
CA GLU A 141 -24.62 20.47 5.89
C GLU A 141 -24.79 19.63 4.61
N ASP A 142 -23.80 19.63 3.70
CA ASP A 142 -23.90 19.00 2.38
C ASP A 142 -22.71 18.10 1.99
N TRP A 143 -21.78 17.83 2.91
CA TRP A 143 -20.58 17.03 2.63
C TRP A 143 -20.87 15.61 2.12
N GLY A 144 -22.02 15.01 2.48
CA GLY A 144 -22.40 13.69 1.99
C GLY A 144 -22.88 13.66 0.53
N ASN A 145 -23.17 14.81 -0.08
CA ASN A 145 -23.89 14.88 -1.36
C ASN A 145 -23.04 14.53 -2.59
N TYR A 146 -21.72 14.66 -2.47
CA TYR A 146 -20.80 14.65 -3.62
C TYR A 146 -19.83 13.47 -3.57
N LEU A 147 -20.08 12.49 -2.71
CA LEU A 147 -19.20 11.36 -2.47
C LEU A 147 -19.04 10.47 -3.72
N GLY A 148 -17.84 9.96 -3.93
CA GLY A 148 -17.49 9.16 -5.11
C GLY A 148 -17.26 9.98 -6.38
N ASN A 149 -17.49 11.28 -6.38
CA ASN A 149 -17.22 12.12 -7.53
C ASN A 149 -15.77 12.59 -7.54
N LYS A 150 -14.92 11.98 -8.38
CA LYS A 150 -13.51 12.37 -8.57
C LYS A 150 -13.30 13.86 -8.84
N GLY A 151 -14.24 14.53 -9.50
CA GLY A 151 -14.15 15.96 -9.79
C GLY A 151 -14.25 16.84 -8.54
N CYS A 152 -14.75 16.29 -7.43
CA CYS A 152 -14.94 17.00 -6.18
C CYS A 152 -13.72 16.94 -5.25
N TYR A 153 -12.57 16.41 -5.69
CA TYR A 153 -11.37 16.32 -4.85
C TYR A 153 -10.93 17.69 -4.31
N GLY A 154 -10.77 18.69 -5.18
CA GLY A 154 -10.42 20.06 -4.76
C GLY A 154 -11.38 20.65 -3.72
N PRO A 155 -12.71 20.64 -3.95
CA PRO A 155 -13.68 21.07 -2.94
C PRO A 155 -13.61 20.29 -1.61
N TYR A 156 -13.41 18.97 -1.64
CA TYR A 156 -13.23 18.19 -0.40
C TYR A 156 -11.91 18.51 0.29
N LEU A 157 -10.84 18.79 -0.46
CA LEU A 157 -9.54 19.17 0.10
C LEU A 157 -9.66 20.49 0.89
N VAL A 158 -10.36 21.48 0.33
CA VAL A 158 -10.69 22.73 1.06
C VAL A 158 -11.46 22.41 2.35
N PHE A 159 -12.50 21.58 2.25
CA PHE A 159 -13.33 21.20 3.39
C PHE A 159 -12.53 20.49 4.50
N PHE A 160 -11.67 19.53 4.16
CA PHE A 160 -10.91 18.79 5.16
C PHE A 160 -9.76 19.61 5.76
N HIS A 161 -9.16 20.56 5.01
CA HIS A 161 -8.25 21.54 5.61
C HIS A 161 -8.96 22.34 6.72
N ASP A 162 -10.17 22.84 6.47
CA ASP A 162 -10.97 23.59 7.44
C ASP A 162 -11.38 22.71 8.65
N GLU A 163 -11.82 21.47 8.40
CA GLU A 163 -12.29 20.57 9.45
C GLU A 163 -11.13 20.00 10.30
N ILE A 164 -9.95 19.77 9.72
CA ILE A 164 -8.74 19.44 10.50
C ILE A 164 -8.34 20.61 11.40
N ALA A 165 -8.41 21.85 10.89
CA ALA A 165 -8.12 23.03 11.72
C ALA A 165 -9.10 23.18 12.90
N ARG A 166 -10.36 22.74 12.72
CA ARG A 166 -11.40 22.81 13.73
C ARG A 166 -11.34 21.68 14.76
N LEU A 167 -11.18 20.43 14.29
CA LEU A 167 -11.32 19.21 15.09
C LEU A 167 -10.00 18.58 15.51
N GLY A 168 -8.92 18.91 14.81
CA GLY A 168 -7.66 18.17 14.87
C GLY A 168 -7.75 16.77 14.23
N PRO A 169 -6.62 16.04 14.17
CA PRO A 169 -6.53 14.74 13.47
C PRO A 169 -7.47 13.66 14.01
N GLN A 170 -7.59 13.53 15.33
CA GLN A 170 -8.48 12.54 15.93
C GLN A 170 -9.95 12.88 15.69
N GLY A 171 -10.35 14.14 15.96
CA GLY A 171 -11.74 14.56 15.85
C GLY A 171 -12.27 14.46 14.42
N VAL A 172 -11.46 14.78 13.40
CA VAL A 172 -11.90 14.67 12.00
C VAL A 172 -12.12 13.21 11.57
N LEU A 173 -11.33 12.27 12.09
CA LEU A 173 -11.53 10.84 11.84
C LEU A 173 -12.80 10.33 12.53
N GLU A 174 -12.99 10.67 13.80
CA GLU A 174 -14.19 10.27 14.55
C GLU A 174 -15.46 10.82 13.88
N GLU A 175 -15.45 12.09 13.46
CA GLU A 175 -16.61 12.75 12.84
C GLU A 175 -16.90 12.23 11.42
N TYR A 176 -15.90 12.23 10.54
CA TYR A 176 -16.12 12.03 9.10
C TYR A 176 -15.76 10.63 8.59
N MET A 177 -15.01 9.82 9.34
CA MET A 177 -14.66 8.46 8.92
C MET A 177 -15.40 7.39 9.71
N PHE A 178 -15.62 7.60 11.01
CA PHE A 178 -16.06 6.54 11.94
C PHE A 178 -17.40 6.79 12.63
N SER A 179 -18.03 7.94 12.43
CA SER A 179 -19.34 8.24 13.03
C SER A 179 -20.47 7.43 12.38
N PRO A 180 -21.62 7.30 13.07
CA PRO A 180 -22.84 6.75 12.49
C PRO A 180 -23.27 7.47 11.20
N GLN A 181 -23.27 8.81 11.24
CA GLN A 181 -23.64 9.66 10.10
C GLN A 181 -22.68 9.54 8.93
N ALA A 182 -21.42 9.19 9.17
CA ALA A 182 -20.45 8.91 8.12
C ALA A 182 -20.57 7.50 7.49
N ASN A 183 -21.40 6.61 8.02
CA ASN A 183 -21.31 5.19 7.66
C ASN A 183 -22.62 4.43 7.46
N TRP A 184 -23.59 4.53 8.37
CA TRP A 184 -24.80 3.70 8.28
C TRP A 184 -26.11 4.48 8.47
N GLU A 185 -26.06 5.68 9.02
CA GLU A 185 -27.23 6.56 9.03
C GLU A 185 -27.42 7.22 7.65
N THR A 186 -28.68 7.43 7.29
CA THR A 186 -29.04 8.13 6.06
C THR A 186 -28.56 9.57 6.08
N PHE A 187 -27.79 9.97 5.08
CA PHE A 187 -27.46 11.36 4.85
C PHE A 187 -28.59 12.04 4.07
N THR A 188 -29.23 13.04 4.68
CA THR A 188 -30.27 13.86 4.04
C THR A 188 -29.72 15.26 3.83
N ASP A 189 -29.78 15.76 2.60
CA ASP A 189 -29.29 17.09 2.28
C ASP A 189 -30.26 18.21 2.73
N PRO A 190 -29.86 19.49 2.68
CA PRO A 190 -30.73 20.60 3.07
C PRO A 190 -32.01 20.76 2.23
N THR A 191 -32.12 20.08 1.09
CA THR A 191 -33.33 20.04 0.26
C THR A 191 -34.30 18.94 0.68
N GLY A 192 -33.89 18.08 1.63
CA GLY A 192 -34.64 16.92 2.08
C GLY A 192 -34.42 15.67 1.24
N LYS A 193 -33.42 15.66 0.35
CA LYS A 193 -33.12 14.50 -0.50
C LYS A 193 -32.26 13.49 0.27
N ASP A 194 -32.71 12.24 0.25
CA ASP A 194 -31.99 11.07 0.78
C ASP A 194 -30.87 10.66 -0.20
N HIS A 195 -29.63 10.60 0.30
CA HIS A 195 -28.44 10.13 -0.44
C HIS A 195 -27.95 8.75 0.03
N GLY A 196 -28.67 8.11 0.96
CA GLY A 196 -28.28 6.89 1.62
C GLY A 196 -27.11 7.09 2.60
N PRO A 197 -26.55 5.99 3.12
CA PRO A 197 -25.39 6.05 4.00
C PRO A 197 -24.11 6.44 3.23
N PRO A 198 -23.28 7.37 3.75
CA PRO A 198 -22.03 7.79 3.10
C PRO A 198 -20.97 6.69 2.90
N ASN A 199 -20.95 5.66 3.77
CA ASN A 199 -20.00 4.53 3.75
C ASN A 199 -18.51 4.93 3.78
N MET A 200 -18.15 5.99 4.52
CA MET A 200 -16.78 6.53 4.52
C MET A 200 -15.73 5.51 4.97
N PHE A 201 -16.06 4.64 5.93
CA PHE A 201 -15.13 3.60 6.38
C PHE A 201 -14.82 2.57 5.29
N ASN A 202 -15.80 2.24 4.43
CA ASN A 202 -15.54 1.39 3.27
C ASN A 202 -14.74 2.12 2.21
N ARG A 203 -15.03 3.40 1.95
CA ARG A 203 -14.26 4.23 1.02
C ARG A 203 -12.80 4.34 1.45
N LEU A 204 -12.51 4.37 2.75
CA LEU A 204 -11.15 4.46 3.29
C LEU A 204 -10.25 3.31 2.78
N VAL A 205 -10.81 2.12 2.60
CA VAL A 205 -10.08 0.94 2.12
C VAL A 205 -10.34 0.62 0.64
N ALA A 206 -11.05 1.50 -0.08
CA ALA A 206 -11.27 1.38 -1.52
C ALA A 206 -10.01 1.72 -2.33
N GLY A 207 -10.11 1.63 -3.66
CA GLY A 207 -9.05 2.11 -4.56
C GLY A 207 -7.70 1.43 -4.33
N ALA A 208 -7.66 0.12 -4.05
CA ALA A 208 -6.45 -0.60 -3.62
C ALA A 208 -5.82 -0.08 -2.31
N ILE A 209 -6.66 0.36 -1.35
CA ILE A 209 -6.28 0.85 -0.01
C ILE A 209 -5.48 2.18 -0.06
N HIS A 210 -5.49 2.91 -1.18
CA HIS A 210 -4.79 4.19 -1.30
C HIS A 210 -5.27 5.25 -0.30
N PRO A 211 -6.58 5.44 -0.05
CA PRO A 211 -7.04 6.45 0.91
C PRO A 211 -6.55 6.16 2.34
N PHE A 212 -6.54 4.88 2.74
CA PHE A 212 -5.99 4.42 4.01
C PHE A 212 -4.47 4.63 4.10
N ILE A 213 -3.73 4.34 3.03
CA ILE A 213 -2.28 4.58 2.96
C ILE A 213 -1.99 6.08 3.09
N HIS A 214 -2.72 6.91 2.34
CA HIS A 214 -2.52 8.35 2.28
C HIS A 214 -2.82 9.03 3.63
N THR A 215 -3.99 8.73 4.19
CA THR A 215 -4.38 9.17 5.54
C THR A 215 -3.39 8.66 6.59
N GLY A 216 -2.89 7.43 6.42
CA GLY A 216 -1.85 6.84 7.27
C GLY A 216 -0.54 7.62 7.27
N PHE A 217 -0.09 8.12 6.11
CA PHE A 217 1.05 9.03 6.02
C PHE A 217 0.80 10.35 6.75
N GLY A 218 -0.38 10.95 6.59
CA GLY A 218 -0.76 12.17 7.32
C GLY A 218 -0.68 11.99 8.83
N LEU A 219 -1.22 10.89 9.36
CA LEU A 219 -1.19 10.55 10.78
C LEU A 219 0.23 10.22 11.28
N GLU A 220 0.99 9.44 10.53
CA GLU A 220 2.33 8.97 10.94
C GLU A 220 3.34 10.11 11.07
N PHE A 221 3.33 11.03 10.11
CA PHE A 221 4.26 12.16 10.05
C PHE A 221 3.68 13.43 10.69
N ASN A 222 2.52 13.31 11.35
CA ASN A 222 1.76 14.43 11.92
C ASN A 222 1.61 15.61 10.93
N ASP A 223 1.34 15.29 9.67
CA ASP A 223 1.20 16.26 8.59
C ASP A 223 -0.26 16.52 8.26
N ARG A 224 -0.74 17.72 8.61
CA ARG A 224 -2.14 18.11 8.38
C ARG A 224 -2.51 18.23 6.92
N VAL A 225 -1.54 18.49 6.05
CA VAL A 225 -1.77 18.67 4.62
C VAL A 225 -2.03 17.32 3.96
N VAL A 226 -1.12 16.37 4.14
CA VAL A 226 -1.27 14.99 3.66
C VAL A 226 -2.47 14.29 4.32
N LEU A 227 -2.80 14.63 5.57
CA LEU A 227 -4.03 14.15 6.20
C LEU A 227 -5.28 14.66 5.46
N ALA A 228 -5.34 15.95 5.10
CA ALA A 228 -6.44 16.49 4.32
C ALA A 228 -6.55 15.83 2.94
N GLU A 229 -5.40 15.61 2.27
CA GLU A 229 -5.32 14.90 0.98
C GLU A 229 -5.92 13.49 1.08
N GLY A 230 -5.58 12.71 2.10
CA GLY A 230 -6.09 11.34 2.29
C GLY A 230 -7.59 11.27 2.64
N LEU A 231 -8.11 12.23 3.40
CA LEU A 231 -9.54 12.31 3.71
C LEU A 231 -10.36 12.74 2.49
N ALA A 232 -9.84 13.70 1.71
CA ALA A 232 -10.44 14.11 0.45
C ALA A 232 -10.39 12.97 -0.58
N GLU A 233 -9.28 12.23 -0.64
CA GLU A 233 -9.16 11.00 -1.43
C GLU A 233 -10.27 10.00 -1.05
N THR A 234 -10.47 9.76 0.24
CA THR A 234 -11.52 8.88 0.75
C THR A 234 -12.91 9.34 0.26
N ALA A 235 -13.23 10.63 0.35
CA ALA A 235 -14.53 11.15 -0.05
C ALA A 235 -14.83 10.96 -1.55
N VAL A 236 -13.81 11.05 -2.42
CA VAL A 236 -13.99 10.94 -3.87
C VAL A 236 -13.91 9.52 -4.42
N HIS A 237 -13.45 8.55 -3.62
CA HIS A 237 -13.41 7.15 -4.04
C HIS A 237 -14.79 6.50 -4.06
N GLN A 238 -15.02 5.62 -5.02
CA GLN A 238 -16.26 4.84 -5.14
C GLN A 238 -16.30 3.71 -4.09
N ASP A 239 -17.48 3.44 -3.55
CA ASP A 239 -17.70 2.40 -2.52
C ASP A 239 -18.32 1.10 -3.09
N VAL A 240 -18.58 1.04 -4.39
CA VAL A 240 -19.32 -0.07 -5.03
C VAL A 240 -18.74 -1.46 -4.71
N ILE A 241 -17.44 -1.67 -4.90
CA ILE A 241 -16.80 -2.99 -4.72
C ILE A 241 -16.67 -3.33 -3.23
N VAL A 242 -16.21 -2.38 -2.42
CA VAL A 242 -15.99 -2.56 -0.98
C VAL A 242 -17.31 -2.80 -0.22
N ASN A 243 -18.42 -2.23 -0.71
CA ASN A 243 -19.77 -2.48 -0.17
C ASN A 243 -20.27 -3.91 -0.46
N LEU A 244 -19.76 -4.60 -1.49
CA LEU A 244 -20.09 -6.03 -1.71
C LEU A 244 -19.53 -6.91 -0.59
N VAL A 245 -18.41 -6.50 0.00
CA VAL A 245 -17.73 -7.24 1.07
C VAL A 245 -18.39 -6.96 2.42
N ILE A 246 -18.62 -5.68 2.73
CA ILE A 246 -19.29 -5.23 3.95
C ILE A 246 -20.37 -4.19 3.56
N PRO A 247 -21.64 -4.59 3.39
CA PRO A 247 -22.71 -3.62 3.17
C PRO A 247 -22.95 -2.79 4.44
N SER A 248 -23.62 -1.64 4.33
CA SER A 248 -23.86 -0.71 5.44
C SER A 248 -24.50 -1.39 6.67
N SER A 249 -25.38 -2.37 6.45
CA SER A 249 -25.99 -3.18 7.53
C SER A 249 -25.00 -4.03 8.35
N HIS A 250 -23.81 -4.26 7.82
CA HIS A 250 -22.72 -4.97 8.49
C HIS A 250 -21.62 -4.02 8.97
N ILE A 251 -21.69 -2.72 8.63
CA ILE A 251 -20.77 -1.71 9.17
C ILE A 251 -21.14 -1.43 10.62
N GLU A 252 -22.41 -1.09 10.91
CA GLU A 252 -22.87 -0.75 12.26
C GLU A 252 -22.44 -1.78 13.33
N PRO A 253 -22.64 -3.11 13.13
CA PRO A 253 -22.20 -4.11 14.11
C PRO A 253 -20.69 -4.09 14.41
N LEU A 254 -19.83 -3.59 13.51
CA LEU A 254 -18.39 -3.46 13.80
C LEU A 254 -18.11 -2.45 14.92
N PHE A 255 -19.01 -1.49 15.13
CA PHE A 255 -18.90 -0.40 16.10
C PHE A 255 -19.75 -0.65 17.35
N THR A 256 -20.93 -1.25 17.17
CA THR A 256 -21.93 -1.36 18.25
C THR A 256 -21.91 -2.70 18.98
N THR A 257 -21.31 -3.75 18.39
CA THR A 257 -21.24 -5.06 19.05
C THR A 257 -20.40 -4.94 20.32
N PRO A 258 -20.93 -5.35 21.49
CA PRO A 258 -20.17 -5.34 22.73
C PRO A 258 -18.87 -6.14 22.61
N SER A 259 -17.86 -5.68 23.35
CA SER A 259 -16.57 -6.37 23.43
C SER A 259 -16.77 -7.84 23.82
N PRO A 260 -16.32 -8.80 23.01
CA PRO A 260 -16.39 -10.20 23.39
C PRO A 260 -15.39 -10.46 24.52
N PRO A 261 -15.74 -11.29 25.52
CA PRO A 261 -14.76 -11.74 26.49
C PRO A 261 -13.64 -12.48 25.77
N ARG A 262 -12.39 -12.28 26.21
CA ARG A 262 -11.24 -12.94 25.62
C ARG A 262 -11.44 -14.47 25.62
N PRO A 263 -11.42 -15.13 24.45
CA PRO A 263 -11.62 -16.57 24.37
C PRO A 263 -10.39 -17.30 24.92
N SER A 264 -10.60 -18.54 25.37
CA SER A 264 -9.50 -19.44 25.79
C SER A 264 -8.59 -19.85 24.64
N SER A 265 -9.10 -19.83 23.40
CA SER A 265 -8.38 -20.07 22.15
C SER A 265 -8.96 -19.21 21.05
N SER A 266 -8.11 -18.62 20.20
CA SER A 266 -8.51 -17.93 18.97
C SER A 266 -7.57 -18.36 17.86
N PRO A 267 -8.05 -18.57 16.62
CA PRO A 267 -7.17 -18.87 15.51
C PRO A 267 -6.34 -17.66 15.09
N SER A 268 -5.09 -17.93 14.71
CA SER A 268 -4.24 -16.95 14.03
C SER A 268 -4.74 -16.65 12.61
N LEU A 269 -4.32 -15.52 12.05
CA LEU A 269 -4.60 -15.11 10.66
C LEU A 269 -4.15 -16.17 9.66
N LEU A 270 -3.00 -16.82 9.90
CA LEU A 270 -2.54 -17.94 9.08
C LEU A 270 -3.48 -19.15 9.17
N SER A 271 -3.95 -19.51 10.36
CA SER A 271 -4.92 -20.61 10.54
C SER A 271 -6.25 -20.31 9.84
N ILE A 272 -6.71 -19.06 9.90
CA ILE A 272 -7.92 -18.63 9.18
C ILE A 272 -7.69 -18.69 7.67
N TYR A 273 -6.54 -18.22 7.18
CA TYR A 273 -6.21 -18.28 5.76
C TYR A 273 -6.12 -19.72 5.25
N THR A 274 -5.51 -20.65 5.99
CA THR A 274 -5.52 -22.09 5.66
C THR A 274 -6.95 -22.65 5.56
N SER A 275 -7.87 -22.16 6.41
CA SER A 275 -9.29 -22.52 6.32
C SER A 275 -9.94 -21.96 5.05
N ILE A 276 -9.59 -20.74 4.65
CA ILE A 276 -10.04 -20.11 3.40
C ILE A 276 -9.56 -20.90 2.17
N LEU A 277 -8.29 -21.32 2.15
CA LEU A 277 -7.74 -22.13 1.06
C LEU A 277 -8.54 -23.41 0.81
N SER A 278 -9.09 -23.99 1.89
CA SER A 278 -9.84 -25.25 1.86
C SER A 278 -11.36 -25.07 1.74
N SER A 279 -11.87 -23.84 1.79
CA SER A 279 -13.31 -23.57 1.73
C SER A 279 -13.89 -23.91 0.34
N PRO A 280 -14.92 -24.78 0.25
CA PRO A 280 -15.63 -24.99 -1.01
C PRO A 280 -16.39 -23.74 -1.48
N THR A 281 -16.90 -22.94 -0.53
CA THR A 281 -17.64 -21.71 -0.80
C THR A 281 -16.73 -20.64 -1.40
N LEU A 282 -15.52 -20.45 -0.85
CA LEU A 282 -14.54 -19.46 -1.31
C LEU A 282 -13.66 -19.98 -2.46
N LYS A 283 -14.17 -20.91 -3.28
CA LYS A 283 -13.47 -21.36 -4.48
C LYS A 283 -13.37 -20.19 -5.49
N PRO A 284 -12.18 -19.89 -6.05
CA PRO A 284 -12.01 -18.93 -7.12
C PRO A 284 -12.76 -19.35 -8.38
N GLN A 285 -13.10 -18.37 -9.22
CA GLN A 285 -13.56 -18.64 -10.58
C GLN A 285 -12.42 -19.27 -11.41
N PRO A 286 -12.70 -19.93 -12.54
CA PRO A 286 -11.65 -20.35 -13.48
C PRO A 286 -10.70 -19.20 -13.84
N TYR A 287 -9.43 -19.52 -14.12
CA TYR A 287 -8.46 -18.52 -14.54
C TYR A 287 -8.88 -17.88 -15.86
N ASP A 288 -8.83 -16.55 -15.93
CA ASP A 288 -9.07 -15.78 -17.14
C ASP A 288 -8.01 -14.67 -17.22
N PRO A 289 -7.03 -14.77 -18.14
CA PRO A 289 -5.95 -13.80 -18.26
C PRO A 289 -6.44 -12.42 -18.73
N GLU A 290 -7.64 -12.34 -19.33
CA GLU A 290 -8.24 -11.07 -19.78
C GLU A 290 -9.09 -10.40 -18.70
N SER A 291 -9.28 -11.06 -17.54
CA SER A 291 -10.09 -10.55 -16.44
C SER A 291 -9.45 -9.30 -15.83
N MET A 292 -10.23 -8.23 -15.71
CA MET A 292 -9.77 -6.99 -15.08
C MET A 292 -9.88 -7.09 -13.55
N VAL A 293 -9.01 -6.37 -12.83
CA VAL A 293 -8.97 -6.40 -11.35
C VAL A 293 -10.34 -6.17 -10.70
N ASN A 294 -11.16 -5.26 -11.23
CA ASN A 294 -12.47 -4.98 -10.65
C ASN A 294 -13.43 -6.18 -10.75
N ASP A 295 -13.31 -6.97 -11.81
CA ASP A 295 -14.13 -8.18 -12.01
C ASP A 295 -13.63 -9.33 -11.12
N GLN A 296 -12.32 -9.43 -10.94
CA GLN A 296 -11.69 -10.35 -9.99
C GLN A 296 -12.13 -10.04 -8.54
N LEU A 297 -12.13 -8.76 -8.15
CA LEU A 297 -12.58 -8.32 -6.83
C LEU A 297 -14.06 -8.64 -6.61
N LYS A 298 -14.94 -8.31 -7.55
CA LYS A 298 -16.38 -8.60 -7.44
C LYS A 298 -16.65 -10.10 -7.33
N SER A 299 -16.17 -10.88 -8.28
CA SER A 299 -16.42 -12.34 -8.36
C SER A 299 -15.87 -13.15 -7.18
N SER A 300 -14.88 -12.60 -6.47
CA SER A 300 -14.32 -13.22 -5.27
C SER A 300 -15.23 -13.15 -4.04
N VAL A 301 -16.25 -12.27 -4.04
CA VAL A 301 -17.18 -12.07 -2.91
C VAL A 301 -18.66 -12.22 -3.30
N GLU A 302 -18.96 -12.56 -4.55
CA GLU A 302 -20.33 -12.82 -5.03
C GLU A 302 -21.05 -13.97 -4.31
N GLY A 303 -22.38 -13.87 -4.24
CA GLY A 303 -23.24 -14.88 -3.64
C GLY A 303 -22.94 -15.10 -2.14
N PRO A 304 -22.76 -16.35 -1.68
CA PRO A 304 -22.48 -16.63 -0.27
C PRO A 304 -21.04 -16.27 0.16
N LYS A 305 -20.14 -15.94 -0.78
CA LYS A 305 -18.71 -15.76 -0.49
C LYS A 305 -18.42 -14.61 0.46
N ALA A 306 -19.07 -13.46 0.30
CA ALA A 306 -18.89 -12.32 1.22
C ALA A 306 -19.26 -12.70 2.67
N ALA A 307 -20.37 -13.39 2.86
CA ALA A 307 -20.83 -13.82 4.18
C ALA A 307 -19.89 -14.86 4.80
N GLU A 308 -19.44 -15.84 4.02
CA GLU A 308 -18.45 -16.84 4.43
C GLU A 308 -17.14 -16.17 4.86
N LEU A 309 -16.63 -15.23 4.07
CA LEU A 309 -15.42 -14.46 4.39
C LEU A 309 -15.56 -13.72 5.73
N ARG A 310 -16.67 -12.98 5.91
CA ARG A 310 -16.94 -12.27 7.18
C ARG A 310 -17.02 -13.24 8.36
N GLY A 311 -17.68 -14.39 8.19
CA GLY A 311 -17.79 -15.43 9.21
C GLY A 311 -16.43 -16.00 9.61
N MET A 312 -15.57 -16.30 8.63
CA MET A 312 -14.23 -16.82 8.88
C MET A 312 -13.33 -15.81 9.60
N VAL A 313 -13.32 -14.55 9.15
CA VAL A 313 -12.55 -13.47 9.80
C VAL A 313 -13.12 -13.15 11.19
N GLY A 314 -14.43 -13.31 11.39
CA GLY A 314 -15.10 -13.10 12.67
C GLY A 314 -14.53 -13.94 13.82
N ARG A 315 -13.85 -15.06 13.51
CA ARG A 315 -13.16 -15.92 14.49
C ARG A 315 -11.87 -15.32 15.03
N TRP A 316 -11.26 -14.36 14.33
CA TRP A 316 -10.07 -13.68 14.82
C TRP A 316 -10.43 -12.79 16.01
N SER A 317 -9.95 -13.16 17.19
CA SER A 317 -10.30 -12.50 18.43
C SER A 317 -9.74 -11.09 18.45
N LEU A 318 -10.60 -10.18 18.88
CA LEU A 318 -10.28 -8.81 19.22
C LEU A 318 -11.13 -8.50 20.46
N SER A 319 -10.64 -8.81 21.65
CA SER A 319 -11.17 -8.37 22.96
C SER A 319 -10.65 -6.97 23.33
N ASP A 320 -11.13 -6.36 24.42
CA ASP A 320 -10.60 -5.06 24.87
C ASP A 320 -9.12 -5.14 25.23
N GLU A 321 -8.69 -6.22 25.88
CA GLU A 321 -7.29 -6.45 26.22
C GLU A 321 -6.41 -6.56 24.97
N GLU A 322 -6.92 -7.18 23.90
CA GLU A 322 -6.18 -7.37 22.65
C GLU A 322 -6.11 -6.10 21.77
N VAL A 323 -6.91 -5.08 22.05
CA VAL A 323 -6.86 -3.77 21.34
C VAL A 323 -6.43 -2.61 22.25
N ALA A 324 -6.17 -2.89 23.52
CA ALA A 324 -5.57 -1.96 24.45
C ALA A 324 -4.14 -1.59 24.03
N ASP A 325 -3.61 -0.53 24.63
CA ASP A 325 -2.23 -0.13 24.39
C ASP A 325 -1.22 -1.10 25.02
N GLY A 326 -0.02 -1.12 24.44
CA GLY A 326 1.11 -1.92 24.95
C GLY A 326 1.35 -3.22 24.19
N PRO A 327 2.39 -3.97 24.60
CA PRO A 327 2.93 -5.10 23.84
C PRO A 327 1.97 -6.29 23.74
N GLU A 328 1.13 -6.52 24.76
CA GLU A 328 0.13 -7.61 24.76
C GLU A 328 -1.21 -7.20 24.13
N GLY A 329 -1.39 -5.92 23.82
CA GLY A 329 -2.59 -5.39 23.18
C GLY A 329 -2.45 -5.33 21.67
N TRP A 330 -2.78 -4.18 21.06
CA TRP A 330 -2.83 -4.07 19.60
C TRP A 330 -1.46 -4.29 18.93
N GLN A 331 -0.34 -4.09 19.64
CA GLN A 331 1.00 -4.34 19.11
C GLN A 331 1.23 -5.83 18.80
N LYS A 332 0.67 -6.73 19.61
CA LYS A 332 0.71 -8.18 19.35
C LYS A 332 -0.06 -8.54 18.08
N LYS A 333 -1.25 -7.94 17.90
CA LYS A 333 -2.06 -8.10 16.68
C LYS A 333 -1.33 -7.54 15.48
N PHE A 334 -0.68 -6.38 15.61
CA PHE A 334 0.12 -5.80 14.55
C PHE A 334 1.31 -6.69 14.15
N ASN A 335 2.02 -7.29 15.11
CA ASN A 335 3.09 -8.25 14.83
C ASN A 335 2.59 -9.48 14.07
N GLU A 336 1.40 -9.99 14.42
CA GLU A 336 0.73 -11.07 13.68
C GLU A 336 0.42 -10.66 12.24
N ILE A 337 -0.14 -9.46 12.04
CA ILE A 337 -0.40 -8.90 10.71
C ILE A 337 0.89 -8.78 9.91
N ALA A 338 1.96 -8.25 10.50
CA ALA A 338 3.24 -8.04 9.86
C ALA A 338 3.84 -9.34 9.29
N VAL A 339 3.78 -10.44 10.04
CA VAL A 339 4.18 -11.77 9.54
C VAL A 339 3.26 -12.20 8.40
N PHE A 340 1.94 -12.14 8.63
CA PHE A 340 0.96 -12.63 7.68
C PHE A 340 1.05 -11.93 6.30
N VAL A 341 1.07 -10.59 6.28
CA VAL A 341 1.14 -9.81 5.03
C VAL A 341 2.50 -9.94 4.33
N THR A 342 3.60 -10.17 5.07
CA THR A 342 4.90 -10.47 4.47
C THR A 342 4.88 -11.81 3.74
N LEU A 343 4.28 -12.84 4.35
CA LEU A 343 4.11 -14.14 3.71
C LEU A 343 3.15 -14.06 2.52
N LEU A 344 2.06 -13.32 2.65
CA LEU A 344 1.11 -13.15 1.56
C LEU A 344 1.73 -12.42 0.35
N ALA A 345 2.66 -11.49 0.57
CA ALA A 345 3.34 -10.78 -0.50
C ALA A 345 4.50 -11.58 -1.12
N CYS A 346 5.28 -12.31 -0.31
CA CYS A 346 6.57 -12.86 -0.74
C CYS A 346 6.70 -14.39 -0.59
N ALA A 347 5.68 -15.10 -0.11
CA ALA A 347 5.71 -16.56 0.05
C ALA A 347 4.64 -17.27 -0.80
N THR A 348 4.07 -16.59 -1.80
CA THR A 348 3.00 -17.11 -2.68
C THR A 348 3.50 -17.58 -4.06
N GLY A 349 4.81 -17.68 -4.24
CA GLY A 349 5.42 -18.08 -5.51
C GLY A 349 5.39 -19.59 -5.78
N ARG A 350 6.21 -20.05 -6.73
CA ARG A 350 6.40 -21.48 -7.05
C ARG A 350 7.89 -21.84 -7.00
N LYS A 351 8.24 -22.94 -6.31
CA LYS A 351 9.62 -23.45 -6.27
C LYS A 351 10.10 -23.76 -7.69
N GLY A 352 11.32 -23.31 -8.03
CA GLY A 352 11.92 -23.51 -9.36
C GLY A 352 11.42 -22.56 -10.46
N LYS A 353 10.53 -21.61 -10.15
CA LYS A 353 10.13 -20.52 -11.04
C LYS A 353 10.79 -19.21 -10.60
N GLU A 354 10.77 -18.20 -11.47
CA GLU A 354 11.26 -16.86 -11.15
C GLU A 354 10.47 -16.22 -10.01
N ILE A 355 11.13 -15.35 -9.24
CA ILE A 355 10.50 -14.62 -8.14
C ILE A 355 9.55 -13.57 -8.72
N ARG A 356 8.27 -13.68 -8.35
CA ARG A 356 7.19 -12.76 -8.73
C ARG A 356 6.48 -12.29 -7.47
N VAL A 357 6.22 -10.99 -7.39
CA VAL A 357 5.52 -10.36 -6.25
C VAL A 357 4.26 -9.70 -6.79
N ASP A 358 3.09 -10.15 -6.33
CA ASP A 358 1.80 -9.67 -6.80
C ASP A 358 1.55 -8.23 -6.34
N PHE A 359 1.16 -7.37 -7.28
CA PHE A 359 0.90 -5.96 -7.06
C PHE A 359 -0.12 -5.75 -5.92
N PHE A 360 -1.22 -6.49 -5.89
CA PHE A 360 -2.28 -6.29 -4.89
C PHE A 360 -1.94 -6.91 -3.54
N LEU A 361 -1.25 -8.04 -3.51
CA LEU A 361 -0.79 -8.63 -2.25
C LEU A 361 0.27 -7.76 -1.58
N MET A 362 1.16 -7.14 -2.37
CA MET A 362 2.11 -6.14 -1.85
C MET A 362 1.38 -4.89 -1.31
N HIS A 363 0.19 -4.52 -1.80
CA HIS A 363 -0.59 -3.44 -1.17
C HIS A 363 -1.00 -3.76 0.27
N THR A 364 -1.19 -5.04 0.61
CA THR A 364 -1.41 -5.45 2.01
C THR A 364 -0.16 -5.21 2.87
N LEU A 365 1.04 -5.42 2.30
CA LEU A 365 2.32 -5.13 2.95
C LEU A 365 2.56 -3.62 3.14
N THR A 366 2.26 -2.82 2.11
CA THR A 366 2.54 -1.37 2.13
C THR A 366 1.47 -0.55 2.85
N SER A 367 0.27 -1.08 3.06
CA SER A 367 -0.75 -0.44 3.88
C SER A 367 -0.65 -0.81 5.36
N SER A 368 -0.24 -2.03 5.69
CA SER A 368 -0.24 -2.52 7.08
C SER A 368 0.66 -1.71 8.02
N ILE A 369 1.77 -1.15 7.52
CA ILE A 369 2.69 -0.32 8.30
C ILE A 369 2.02 0.90 8.95
N PHE A 370 0.87 1.36 8.43
CA PHE A 370 0.16 2.51 8.98
C PHE A 370 -0.80 2.16 10.13
N LEU A 371 -1.07 0.88 10.40
CA LEU A 371 -1.95 0.47 11.50
C LEU A 371 -1.58 1.11 12.84
N PRO A 372 -0.31 1.14 13.29
CA PRO A 372 0.09 1.87 14.50
C PRO A 372 -0.34 3.34 14.52
N ALA A 373 -0.26 4.02 13.37
CA ALA A 373 -0.63 5.43 13.25
C ALA A 373 -2.13 5.65 13.47
N TYR A 374 -2.99 4.77 12.96
CA TYR A 374 -4.42 4.82 13.24
C TYR A 374 -4.74 4.41 14.68
N LEU A 375 -4.22 3.25 15.12
CA LEU A 375 -4.60 2.65 16.40
C LEU A 375 -4.26 3.59 17.57
N SER A 376 -3.15 4.31 17.48
CA SER A 376 -2.74 5.27 18.52
C SER A 376 -3.68 6.48 18.64
N HIS A 377 -4.45 6.81 17.60
CA HIS A 377 -5.41 7.93 17.61
C HIS A 377 -6.85 7.51 17.92
N LEU A 378 -7.14 6.21 17.97
CA LEU A 378 -8.50 5.71 18.05
C LEU A 378 -8.80 5.06 19.40
N PRO A 379 -10.03 5.20 19.95
CA PRO A 379 -10.47 4.45 21.12
C PRO A 379 -10.64 2.96 20.81
N HIS A 380 -10.70 2.11 21.84
CA HIS A 380 -10.75 0.64 21.72
C HIS A 380 -11.79 0.12 20.72
N THR A 381 -13.02 0.65 20.77
CA THR A 381 -14.10 0.25 19.87
C THR A 381 -13.72 0.48 18.40
N LEU A 382 -13.13 1.64 18.09
CA LEU A 382 -12.71 1.98 16.72
C LEU A 382 -11.46 1.20 16.30
N ARG A 383 -10.52 0.92 17.22
CA ARG A 383 -9.39 0.02 16.96
C ARG A 383 -9.88 -1.37 16.52
N ARG A 384 -10.88 -1.92 17.21
CA ARG A 384 -11.50 -3.21 16.88
C ARG A 384 -12.13 -3.19 15.50
N ALA A 385 -12.96 -2.19 15.21
CA ALA A 385 -13.62 -2.03 13.93
C ALA A 385 -12.60 -1.93 12.79
N LEU A 386 -11.56 -1.11 12.96
CA LEU A 386 -10.46 -0.91 12.02
C LEU A 386 -9.72 -2.22 11.70
N LEU A 387 -9.25 -2.93 12.73
CA LEU A 387 -8.52 -4.19 12.55
C LEU A 387 -9.39 -5.23 11.85
N ARG A 388 -10.66 -5.33 12.23
CA ARG A 388 -11.60 -6.29 11.62
C ARG A 388 -11.83 -5.96 10.14
N ARG A 389 -12.11 -4.69 9.81
CA ARG A 389 -12.34 -4.26 8.41
C ARG A 389 -11.08 -4.42 7.56
N TYR A 390 -9.92 -4.07 8.11
CA TYR A 390 -8.64 -4.15 7.41
C TYR A 390 -8.32 -5.60 7.03
N ILE A 391 -8.46 -6.56 7.94
CA ILE A 391 -8.21 -7.99 7.64
C ILE A 391 -9.19 -8.56 6.63
N ILE A 392 -10.45 -8.15 6.68
CA ILE A 392 -11.44 -8.53 5.65
C ILE A 392 -10.95 -8.08 4.26
N GLU A 393 -10.39 -6.87 4.14
CA GLU A 393 -9.84 -6.37 2.87
C GLU A 393 -8.57 -7.14 2.44
N VAL A 394 -7.67 -7.43 3.37
CA VAL A 394 -6.45 -8.21 3.09
C VAL A 394 -6.81 -9.58 2.51
N PHE A 395 -7.78 -10.27 3.11
CA PHE A 395 -8.26 -11.55 2.60
C PHE A 395 -9.07 -11.41 1.31
N HIS A 396 -9.82 -10.32 1.14
CA HIS A 396 -10.51 -10.03 -0.12
C HIS A 396 -9.54 -9.92 -1.28
N PHE A 397 -8.40 -9.22 -1.12
CA PHE A 397 -7.33 -9.25 -2.11
C PHE A 397 -6.80 -10.67 -2.34
N ALA A 398 -6.48 -11.41 -1.29
CA ALA A 398 -6.01 -12.79 -1.46
C ALA A 398 -6.99 -13.65 -2.29
N LEU A 399 -8.30 -13.53 -2.04
CA LEU A 399 -9.34 -14.22 -2.81
C LEU A 399 -9.39 -13.76 -4.28
N ALA A 400 -9.35 -12.45 -4.53
CA ALA A 400 -9.33 -11.89 -5.87
C ALA A 400 -8.08 -12.32 -6.67
N ARG A 401 -6.97 -12.62 -5.98
CA ARG A 401 -5.73 -13.14 -6.59
C ARG A 401 -5.70 -14.67 -6.73
N GLY A 402 -6.83 -15.34 -6.55
CA GLY A 402 -6.95 -16.79 -6.72
C GLY A 402 -6.54 -17.59 -5.48
N ARG A 403 -6.62 -17.00 -4.28
CA ARG A 403 -6.27 -17.62 -2.98
C ARG A 403 -4.89 -18.31 -2.98
N PRO A 404 -3.80 -17.60 -3.32
CA PRO A 404 -2.50 -18.24 -3.47
C PRO A 404 -2.05 -18.95 -2.19
N PRO A 405 -1.57 -20.21 -2.28
CA PRO A 405 -1.04 -20.90 -1.11
C PRO A 405 0.23 -20.19 -0.61
N ILE A 406 0.37 -20.11 0.71
CA ILE A 406 1.60 -19.63 1.35
C ILE A 406 2.55 -20.82 1.51
N ASP A 407 3.78 -20.66 1.02
CA ASP A 407 4.88 -21.61 1.20
C ASP A 407 5.98 -20.96 2.05
N PRO A 408 5.99 -21.20 3.37
CA PRO A 408 7.00 -20.64 4.26
C PRO A 408 8.44 -21.06 3.87
N GLU A 409 8.64 -22.24 3.28
CA GLU A 409 9.97 -22.67 2.87
C GLU A 409 10.47 -21.91 1.62
N LEU A 410 9.56 -21.40 0.79
CA LEU A 410 9.91 -20.62 -0.40
C LEU A 410 10.60 -19.31 -0.01
N ILE A 411 10.01 -18.53 0.89
CA ILE A 411 10.62 -17.27 1.35
C ILE A 411 11.97 -17.51 2.03
N MET A 412 12.12 -18.63 2.75
CA MET A 412 13.39 -19.03 3.36
C MET A 412 14.44 -19.50 2.34
N SER A 413 14.03 -19.84 1.11
CA SER A 413 14.94 -20.23 0.03
C SER A 413 15.58 -19.03 -0.70
N TYR A 414 15.01 -17.83 -0.56
CA TYR A 414 15.58 -16.61 -1.16
C TYR A 414 16.94 -16.27 -0.56
N ASP A 415 17.80 -15.60 -1.31
CA ASP A 415 19.13 -15.21 -0.83
C ASP A 415 19.01 -14.37 0.46
N LEU A 416 19.74 -14.78 1.50
CA LEU A 416 19.81 -14.02 2.75
C LEU A 416 20.73 -12.80 2.61
N TYR A 417 21.69 -12.87 1.68
CA TYR A 417 22.70 -11.86 1.46
C TYR A 417 22.67 -11.33 0.02
N PRO A 418 21.51 -10.83 -0.48
CA PRO A 418 21.41 -10.27 -1.82
C PRO A 418 22.40 -9.09 -1.96
N THR A 419 23.13 -9.08 -3.07
CA THR A 419 24.08 -8.02 -3.41
C THR A 419 23.50 -7.19 -4.54
N ILE A 420 23.25 -5.90 -4.25
CA ILE A 420 22.64 -4.97 -5.20
C ILE A 420 23.49 -3.71 -5.24
N ASN A 421 23.88 -3.29 -6.46
CA ASN A 421 24.62 -2.05 -6.73
C ASN A 421 25.92 -1.84 -5.92
N THR A 422 26.75 -2.88 -5.79
CA THR A 422 27.99 -2.84 -4.97
C THR A 422 29.27 -2.48 -5.74
N GLU A 423 29.20 -2.25 -7.06
CA GLU A 423 30.36 -2.20 -7.98
C GLU A 423 31.51 -1.25 -7.54
N GLY A 424 31.20 -0.06 -7.01
CA GLY A 424 32.23 0.88 -6.53
C GLY A 424 32.82 0.53 -5.16
N SER A 425 31.98 0.05 -4.24
CA SER A 425 32.41 -0.38 -2.89
C SER A 425 33.26 -1.65 -2.95
N GLU A 426 33.02 -2.51 -3.93
CA GLU A 426 33.72 -3.77 -4.09
C GLU A 426 35.18 -3.61 -4.45
N GLU A 427 35.51 -2.70 -5.36
CA GLU A 427 36.91 -2.52 -5.77
C GLU A 427 37.74 -1.95 -4.62
N ALA A 428 37.22 -0.95 -3.90
CA ALA A 428 37.88 -0.41 -2.71
C ALA A 428 38.09 -1.50 -1.63
N LEU A 429 37.07 -2.35 -1.40
CA LEU A 429 37.17 -3.45 -0.44
C LEU A 429 38.18 -4.51 -0.89
N LYS A 430 38.18 -4.90 -2.18
CA LYS A 430 39.15 -5.83 -2.76
C LYS A 430 40.59 -5.35 -2.55
N GLN A 431 40.84 -4.05 -2.70
CA GLN A 431 42.17 -3.47 -2.43
C GLN A 431 42.55 -3.52 -0.95
N LEU A 432 41.61 -3.25 -0.03
CA LEU A 432 41.87 -3.36 1.41
C LEU A 432 42.15 -4.80 1.84
N VAL A 433 41.36 -5.76 1.33
CA VAL A 433 41.54 -7.20 1.58
C VAL A 433 42.89 -7.67 1.03
N LYS A 434 43.24 -7.28 -0.20
CA LYS A 434 44.53 -7.63 -0.83
C LYS A 434 45.73 -7.12 -0.03
N ASN A 435 45.58 -5.99 0.65
CA ASN A 435 46.64 -5.36 1.43
C ASN A 435 46.65 -5.76 2.92
N ASP A 436 45.82 -6.74 3.33
CA ASP A 436 45.66 -7.16 4.74
C ASP A 436 45.27 -6.00 5.68
N LYS A 437 44.45 -5.09 5.16
CA LYS A 437 43.97 -3.88 5.87
C LYS A 437 42.46 -3.89 6.14
N ALA A 438 41.76 -4.94 5.73
CA ALA A 438 40.32 -5.10 5.95
C ALA A 438 40.05 -6.02 7.15
N LEU A 439 38.97 -5.75 7.89
CA LEU A 439 38.35 -6.73 8.77
C LEU A 439 37.43 -7.61 7.92
N GLY A 440 37.77 -8.89 7.75
CA GLY A 440 37.03 -9.83 6.90
C GLY A 440 37.58 -9.94 5.48
N LYS A 441 36.96 -10.81 4.67
CA LYS A 441 37.37 -11.12 3.29
C LYS A 441 36.55 -10.36 2.24
N GLY A 442 35.57 -9.58 2.67
CA GLY A 442 34.66 -8.81 1.83
C GLY A 442 33.63 -9.65 1.08
N THR A 443 33.29 -10.84 1.59
CA THR A 443 32.25 -11.68 0.97
C THR A 443 30.86 -11.09 1.21
N LYS A 444 29.84 -11.57 0.49
CA LYS A 444 28.47 -11.06 0.66
C LYS A 444 27.91 -11.36 2.06
N GLU A 445 28.33 -12.46 2.67
CA GLU A 445 27.93 -12.90 4.01
C GLU A 445 28.50 -12.00 5.14
N GLU A 446 29.55 -11.24 4.85
CA GLU A 446 30.16 -10.30 5.79
C GLU A 446 29.54 -8.89 5.71
N ARG A 447 28.49 -8.69 4.91
CA ARG A 447 27.84 -7.39 4.70
C ARG A 447 26.53 -7.27 5.48
N ASN A 448 26.25 -6.06 5.98
CA ASN A 448 24.90 -5.70 6.39
C ASN A 448 24.06 -5.34 5.15
N VAL A 449 23.23 -6.29 4.74
CA VAL A 449 22.42 -6.25 3.53
C VAL A 449 21.43 -5.08 3.51
N TRP A 450 20.91 -4.67 4.67
CA TRP A 450 19.96 -3.55 4.74
C TRP A 450 20.55 -2.27 4.15
N LEU A 451 21.86 -2.03 4.33
CA LEU A 451 22.51 -0.82 3.82
C LEU A 451 22.42 -0.74 2.29
N SER A 452 22.77 -1.81 1.58
CA SER A 452 22.72 -1.84 0.12
C SER A 452 21.29 -1.84 -0.43
N LEU A 453 20.37 -2.57 0.23
CA LEU A 453 18.96 -2.59 -0.19
C LEU A 453 18.32 -1.21 -0.04
N LEU A 454 18.60 -0.51 1.06
CA LEU A 454 18.05 0.81 1.33
C LEU A 454 18.60 1.87 0.40
N GLU A 455 19.92 1.92 0.25
CA GLU A 455 20.57 2.84 -0.68
C GLU A 455 19.99 2.66 -2.09
N SER A 456 19.85 1.41 -2.53
CA SER A 456 19.21 1.09 -3.81
C SER A 456 17.76 1.54 -3.83
N ALA A 457 16.91 1.10 -2.90
CA ALA A 457 15.47 1.42 -2.89
C ALA A 457 15.18 2.93 -2.87
N MET A 458 16.04 3.74 -2.26
CA MET A 458 15.90 5.20 -2.22
C MET A 458 16.09 5.86 -3.59
N ILE A 459 16.91 5.29 -4.47
CA ILE A 459 17.19 5.84 -5.81
C ILE A 459 16.55 5.02 -6.92
N TYR A 460 16.08 3.80 -6.62
CA TYR A 460 15.85 2.80 -7.64
C TYR A 460 14.61 3.07 -8.52
N PRO A 461 14.77 3.10 -9.86
CA PRO A 461 13.69 3.19 -10.82
C PRO A 461 13.06 1.84 -11.19
N GLY A 462 12.00 1.40 -10.50
CA GLY A 462 11.14 0.32 -11.01
C GLY A 462 10.68 0.56 -12.46
N MET A 463 10.46 -0.50 -13.23
CA MET A 463 9.75 -0.40 -14.52
C MET A 463 8.24 -0.53 -14.26
N SER A 464 7.51 0.60 -14.25
CA SER A 464 6.06 0.52 -14.40
C SER A 464 5.76 0.20 -15.87
N LEU A 465 5.60 -1.08 -16.20
CA LEU A 465 5.20 -1.53 -17.52
C LEU A 465 3.69 -1.30 -17.71
N LEU A 466 3.27 -0.05 -17.76
CA LEU A 466 1.93 0.28 -18.26
C LEU A 466 1.95 0.18 -19.77
N LEU A 467 1.13 -0.74 -20.30
CA LEU A 467 0.94 -1.07 -21.72
C LEU A 467 0.68 0.16 -22.63
N PHE A 468 0.39 1.33 -22.04
CA PHE A 468 0.13 2.58 -22.74
C PHE A 468 1.32 3.55 -22.88
N CYS A 469 2.48 3.28 -22.27
CA CYS A 469 3.68 4.11 -22.43
C CYS A 469 4.74 3.44 -23.31
N LEU A 470 4.71 3.74 -24.62
CA LEU A 470 5.77 3.44 -25.59
C LEU A 470 7.10 4.18 -25.32
N LEU A 471 7.24 4.84 -24.17
CA LEU A 471 8.48 5.43 -23.68
C LEU A 471 8.92 4.66 -22.45
N SER A 472 9.68 3.59 -22.69
CA SER A 472 10.44 2.82 -21.71
C SER A 472 11.43 3.71 -20.97
N SER A 473 10.93 4.43 -19.99
CA SER A 473 11.73 5.21 -19.07
C SER A 473 11.62 4.57 -17.69
N LEU A 474 12.74 3.99 -17.24
CA LEU A 474 12.94 3.43 -15.91
C LEU A 474 12.64 4.54 -14.88
N PHE A 475 11.62 4.38 -14.03
CA PHE A 475 11.22 5.44 -13.08
C PHE A 475 10.99 4.95 -11.64
N PRO A 476 11.39 5.70 -10.58
CA PRO A 476 11.33 5.26 -9.18
C PRO A 476 9.95 4.84 -8.68
N ASP A 477 9.65 3.55 -8.76
CA ASP A 477 8.38 3.00 -8.32
C ASP A 477 8.23 3.15 -6.80
N SER A 478 7.26 3.98 -6.39
CA SER A 478 7.05 4.34 -4.99
C SER A 478 6.64 3.13 -4.13
N HIS A 479 6.13 2.06 -4.73
CA HIS A 479 5.80 0.85 -3.99
C HIS A 479 7.04 0.11 -3.52
N VAL A 480 8.18 0.22 -4.23
CA VAL A 480 9.44 -0.41 -3.82
C VAL A 480 9.90 0.16 -2.48
N ILE A 481 10.08 1.48 -2.41
CA ILE A 481 10.54 2.10 -1.16
C ILE A 481 9.52 1.93 -0.02
N LYS A 482 8.22 1.96 -0.31
CA LYS A 482 7.18 1.63 0.67
C LYS A 482 7.32 0.20 1.21
N SER A 483 7.52 -0.78 0.33
CA SER A 483 7.65 -2.19 0.71
C SER A 483 8.90 -2.43 1.55
N ILE A 484 10.03 -1.85 1.14
CA ILE A 484 11.29 -1.94 1.90
C ILE A 484 11.14 -1.25 3.27
N ARG A 485 10.42 -0.13 3.34
CA ARG A 485 10.07 0.52 4.61
C ARG A 485 9.27 -0.36 5.54
N SER A 486 8.21 -1.01 5.04
CA SER A 486 7.43 -2.00 5.82
C SER A 486 8.34 -3.11 6.35
N LEU A 487 9.16 -3.70 5.49
CA LEU A 487 10.00 -4.84 5.86
C LEU A 487 11.12 -4.49 6.84
N VAL A 488 11.74 -3.30 6.72
CA VAL A 488 12.69 -2.81 7.73
C VAL A 488 12.00 -2.60 9.06
N HIS A 489 10.80 -2.02 9.07
CA HIS A 489 10.05 -1.84 10.31
C HIS A 489 9.74 -3.18 10.96
N TYR A 490 9.25 -4.15 10.20
CA TYR A 490 8.93 -5.48 10.74
C TYR A 490 10.17 -6.22 11.21
N ALA A 491 11.30 -6.10 10.50
CA ALA A 491 12.58 -6.61 10.95
C ALA A 491 13.06 -5.95 12.26
N SER A 492 12.77 -4.66 12.48
CA SER A 492 13.12 -4.00 13.75
C SER A 492 12.33 -4.55 14.94
N LEU A 493 11.15 -5.11 14.71
CA LEU A 493 10.27 -5.69 15.73
C LEU A 493 10.50 -7.19 15.92
N LEU A 494 10.71 -7.92 14.83
CA LEU A 494 10.63 -9.38 14.77
C LEU A 494 11.87 -10.03 14.11
N GLY A 495 12.86 -9.24 13.71
CA GLY A 495 14.06 -9.72 13.00
C GLY A 495 14.99 -10.60 13.83
N ASN A 496 14.90 -10.52 15.16
CA ASN A 496 15.67 -11.38 16.08
C ASN A 496 14.88 -12.62 16.54
N SER A 497 13.70 -12.89 15.97
CA SER A 497 12.90 -14.05 16.33
C SER A 497 13.59 -15.34 15.89
N PRO A 498 13.86 -16.30 16.80
CA PRO A 498 14.43 -17.59 16.42
C PRO A 498 13.46 -18.44 15.58
N PRO A 499 13.95 -19.49 14.90
CA PRO A 499 13.10 -20.40 14.14
C PRO A 499 11.90 -20.90 14.94
N GLY A 500 10.70 -20.77 14.37
CA GLY A 500 9.45 -21.26 14.94
C GLY A 500 8.85 -20.41 16.07
N SER A 501 9.34 -19.19 16.27
CA SER A 501 8.85 -18.26 17.32
C SER A 501 7.99 -17.11 16.80
N LEU A 502 7.82 -16.99 15.48
CA LEU A 502 7.01 -15.93 14.89
C LEU A 502 5.51 -16.12 15.18
N PRO A 503 4.74 -15.02 15.30
CA PRO A 503 3.29 -15.11 15.44
C PRO A 503 2.62 -15.99 14.38
N GLY A 504 1.70 -16.84 14.82
CA GLY A 504 0.97 -17.74 13.94
C GLY A 504 1.72 -18.98 13.47
N THR A 505 2.91 -19.30 14.00
CA THR A 505 3.64 -20.53 13.65
C THR A 505 2.82 -21.80 13.93
N TYR A 506 2.19 -21.88 15.10
CA TYR A 506 1.40 -23.04 15.52
C TYR A 506 -0.10 -22.74 15.46
N LYS A 507 -0.91 -23.79 15.31
CA LYS A 507 -2.36 -23.69 15.51
C LYS A 507 -2.63 -23.28 16.96
N GLU A 508 -3.55 -22.35 17.13
CA GLU A 508 -3.93 -21.81 18.45
C GLU A 508 -5.27 -22.39 18.96
N GLU A 509 -5.93 -23.21 18.14
CA GLU A 509 -7.20 -23.85 18.43
C GLU A 509 -7.21 -25.34 18.06
N GLY A 510 -8.11 -26.12 18.67
CA GLY A 510 -8.28 -27.55 18.41
C GLY A 510 -7.36 -28.47 19.22
N LYS A 511 -7.45 -29.79 18.97
CA LYS A 511 -6.72 -30.83 19.72
C LYS A 511 -5.19 -30.75 19.57
N GLU A 512 -4.74 -30.18 18.45
CA GLU A 512 -3.33 -30.05 18.09
C GLU A 512 -2.78 -28.63 18.34
N ALA A 513 -3.51 -27.81 19.11
CA ALA A 513 -3.07 -26.46 19.46
C ALA A 513 -1.69 -26.48 20.14
N GLY A 514 -0.79 -25.60 19.68
CA GLY A 514 0.59 -25.51 20.15
C GLY A 514 1.51 -26.65 19.72
N LYS A 515 1.03 -27.62 18.93
CA LYS A 515 1.81 -28.79 18.48
C LYS A 515 1.95 -28.83 16.96
N GLU A 516 0.86 -28.55 16.25
CA GLU A 516 0.84 -28.56 14.78
C GLU A 516 1.07 -27.15 14.22
N GLU A 517 1.84 -27.06 13.14
CA GLU A 517 2.06 -25.80 12.42
C GLU A 517 0.75 -25.31 11.78
N ALA A 518 0.49 -24.00 11.81
CA ALA A 518 -0.68 -23.41 11.14
C ALA A 518 -0.61 -23.56 9.61
N VAL A 519 0.62 -23.48 9.09
CA VAL A 519 1.02 -23.79 7.72
C VAL A 519 2.31 -24.60 7.79
N LYS A 520 2.39 -25.70 7.05
CA LYS A 520 3.58 -26.55 7.03
C LYS A 520 4.83 -25.74 6.68
N GLY A 521 5.90 -25.87 7.47
CA GLY A 521 7.18 -25.19 7.27
C GLY A 521 7.36 -23.91 8.09
N MET A 522 6.31 -23.41 8.76
CA MET A 522 6.40 -22.25 9.66
C MET A 522 7.45 -22.41 10.78
N ILE A 523 7.75 -23.63 11.22
CA ILE A 523 8.77 -23.91 12.24
C ILE A 523 10.19 -23.57 11.78
N LYS A 524 10.41 -23.48 10.46
CA LYS A 524 11.70 -23.08 9.86
C LYS A 524 11.86 -21.57 9.74
N LEU A 525 10.78 -20.79 9.91
CA LEU A 525 10.83 -19.35 9.74
C LEU A 525 11.43 -18.70 10.98
N ASP A 526 12.38 -17.83 10.73
CA ASP A 526 12.98 -16.92 11.70
C ASP A 526 12.83 -15.48 11.21
N GLY A 527 13.29 -14.53 12.01
CA GLY A 527 13.24 -13.11 11.69
C GLY A 527 13.98 -12.71 10.40
N SER A 528 14.81 -13.58 9.81
CA SER A 528 15.47 -13.30 8.54
C SER A 528 14.50 -13.25 7.35
N MET A 529 13.26 -13.75 7.50
CA MET A 529 12.24 -13.70 6.44
C MET A 529 12.00 -12.28 5.90
N PHE A 530 12.05 -11.25 6.74
CA PHE A 530 11.84 -9.86 6.32
C PHE A 530 12.97 -9.36 5.42
N LEU A 531 14.21 -9.74 5.74
CA LEU A 531 15.37 -9.39 4.92
C LEU A 531 15.35 -10.14 3.59
N ARG A 532 14.99 -11.43 3.61
CA ARG A 532 14.82 -12.26 2.41
C ARG A 532 13.70 -11.74 1.50
N ALA A 533 12.57 -11.33 2.07
CA ALA A 533 11.49 -10.68 1.33
C ALA A 533 11.95 -9.36 0.69
N ALA A 534 12.71 -8.53 1.42
CA ALA A 534 13.23 -7.28 0.90
C ALA A 534 14.21 -7.53 -0.26
N GLY A 535 15.07 -8.54 -0.12
CA GLY A 535 15.92 -9.05 -1.19
C GLY A 535 15.13 -9.49 -2.42
N ALA A 536 14.10 -10.31 -2.23
CA ALA A 536 13.24 -10.80 -3.30
C ALA A 536 12.56 -9.66 -4.08
N ILE A 537 11.96 -8.70 -3.37
CA ILE A 537 11.36 -7.51 -3.98
C ILE A 537 12.41 -6.73 -4.78
N MET A 538 13.57 -6.46 -4.18
CA MET A 538 14.60 -5.69 -4.87
C MET A 538 15.17 -6.47 -6.06
N MET A 539 15.34 -7.79 -6.01
CA MET A 539 15.81 -8.59 -7.14
C MET A 539 14.80 -8.61 -8.30
N THR A 540 13.50 -8.66 -8.01
CA THR A 540 12.45 -8.57 -9.05
C THR A 540 12.44 -7.17 -9.68
N MET A 541 12.60 -6.12 -8.87
CA MET A 541 12.41 -4.75 -9.31
C MET A 541 13.71 -4.11 -9.88
N ALA A 542 14.89 -4.45 -9.36
CA ALA A 542 16.21 -3.88 -9.73
C ALA A 542 16.62 -4.13 -11.20
N PRO A 543 17.65 -3.43 -11.75
CA PRO A 543 18.08 -3.62 -13.13
C PRO A 543 18.62 -5.04 -13.29
N GLY A 544 18.17 -5.72 -14.34
CA GLY A 544 18.45 -7.15 -14.55
C GLY A 544 17.37 -8.09 -14.01
N GLY A 545 16.42 -7.58 -13.21
CA GLY A 545 15.15 -8.26 -12.91
C GLY A 545 14.07 -8.00 -13.96
N GLN A 546 12.87 -8.55 -13.75
CA GLN A 546 11.70 -8.30 -14.62
C GLN A 546 11.29 -6.81 -14.61
N GLY A 547 11.62 -6.09 -13.53
CA GLY A 547 11.39 -4.66 -13.38
C GLY A 547 9.97 -4.27 -13.02
N ALA A 548 9.01 -5.21 -12.98
CA ALA A 548 7.60 -4.91 -12.77
C ALA A 548 6.95 -5.81 -11.70
N TRP A 549 5.92 -5.27 -11.06
CA TRP A 549 5.04 -6.02 -10.16
C TRP A 549 4.15 -6.98 -10.94
N ASP A 550 3.89 -8.14 -10.38
CA ASP A 550 3.05 -9.14 -11.01
C ASP A 550 1.56 -8.78 -10.96
N ARG A 551 0.84 -9.07 -12.05
CA ARG A 551 -0.61 -8.82 -12.15
C ARG A 551 -1.42 -10.03 -12.62
N SER A 552 -0.83 -11.21 -12.79
CA SER A 552 -1.49 -12.37 -13.41
C SER A 552 -2.20 -13.32 -12.42
N GLN A 553 -2.51 -12.87 -11.20
CA GLN A 553 -3.19 -13.66 -10.16
C GLN A 553 -2.41 -14.93 -9.77
N LEU A 554 -1.34 -14.76 -8.97
CA LEU A 554 -0.41 -15.84 -8.61
C LEU A 554 -1.01 -17.08 -7.92
N GLY A 555 -2.30 -17.06 -7.55
CA GLY A 555 -3.00 -18.22 -6.99
C GLY A 555 -3.41 -19.29 -8.01
N TYR A 556 -3.42 -18.97 -9.30
CA TYR A 556 -3.70 -19.93 -10.38
C TYR A 556 -2.42 -20.61 -10.87
N ASP A 557 -2.47 -21.90 -11.18
CA ASP A 557 -1.30 -22.61 -11.71
C ASP A 557 -1.00 -22.19 -13.15
N GLU A 558 -2.06 -21.88 -13.92
CA GLU A 558 -2.02 -21.36 -15.28
C GLU A 558 -1.29 -20.01 -15.37
N ALA A 559 -1.24 -19.24 -14.28
CA ALA A 559 -0.46 -18.00 -14.21
C ALA A 559 1.06 -18.24 -14.26
N TRP A 560 1.52 -19.48 -14.05
CA TRP A 560 2.94 -19.87 -13.99
C TRP A 560 3.41 -20.70 -15.19
N GLU A 561 2.53 -20.98 -16.14
CA GLU A 561 2.84 -21.57 -17.45
C GLU A 561 3.36 -20.51 -18.41
#